data_AF-A0A2V2SCQ9-F1
#
_entry.id   AF-A0A2V2SCQ9-F1
#
_cell.length_a   1.000
_cell.length_b   1.000
_cell.length_c   1.000
_cell.angle_alpha   90.00
_cell.angle_beta   90.00
_cell.angle_gamma   90.00
#
_symmetry.space_group_name_H-M   'P 1'
#
loop_
_entity.id
_entity.type
_entity.pdbx_description
1 polymer ?
#
loop_
_entity_poly.entity_id
_entity_poly.type
_entity_poly.pdbx_seq_one_letter_code
_entity_poly.pdbx_strand_id
1 'polypeptide(L)'
;MAQVDQWGVDHGDWVQIGDRIANGAIYWATNAPTTLYVEGIAPGQTSTKVSLDPDGRSGFISSDQVLVTVLELDVDVDNENYSGYAMNDDPAADITADKPGVPGKIIGLNSFDYDGDGIPGYADGFNAIPANPDFLTSYGDQFAPLTIELKGPIDLSKAKLRLSYDSSDPWLVTRDDSPPQWKPGPGSLRLWTTNAAVTRKMLAVYDGGNYVPGKIRGPSGNTVFDNAVYGNLAQLGFTAENPKVTFYLEGIAPSGSLGDKTINVELDPDGQEHWVAQEEIAVTILQVNIDIARADETPVTQDLKYINGSIVQLVPTNNPSGLYPNGIFLHR
;
A
#
# COMPACT_ATOMS: atom_id res chain seq x y z
N MET A 1 30.14 2.18 -4.32
CA MET A 1 31.40 1.82 -4.99
C MET A 1 31.36 0.34 -5.28
N ALA A 2 31.42 -0.06 -6.55
CA ALA A 2 31.53 -1.47 -6.93
C ALA A 2 32.87 -1.70 -7.63
N GLN A 3 33.46 -2.84 -7.28
CA GLN A 3 34.81 -3.30 -7.53
C GLN A 3 35.05 -3.62 -9.01
N VAL A 4 36.18 -3.18 -9.54
CA VAL A 4 36.71 -3.61 -10.84
C VAL A 4 37.66 -4.77 -10.57
N ASP A 5 37.36 -5.95 -11.12
CA ASP A 5 38.33 -7.05 -11.18
C ASP A 5 38.93 -7.15 -12.59
N GLN A 6 40.20 -6.74 -12.64
CA GLN A 6 41.35 -7.19 -13.43
C GLN A 6 41.28 -7.39 -14.97
N TRP A 7 42.03 -6.49 -15.65
CA TRP A 7 43.25 -6.72 -16.46
C TRP A 7 43.26 -7.88 -17.48
N GLY A 8 43.27 -7.50 -18.76
CA GLY A 8 43.79 -8.27 -19.89
C GLY A 8 44.09 -7.34 -21.07
N VAL A 9 45.34 -7.31 -21.51
CA VAL A 9 45.91 -6.43 -22.55
C VAL A 9 45.58 -6.92 -23.97
N ASP A 10 45.63 -5.98 -24.91
CA ASP A 10 45.75 -6.11 -26.37
C ASP A 10 44.47 -6.31 -27.22
N HIS A 11 44.20 -5.26 -28.02
CA HIS A 11 43.47 -5.28 -29.29
C HIS A 11 42.00 -5.72 -29.24
N GLY A 12 41.11 -4.82 -28.83
CA GLY A 12 39.68 -4.96 -29.16
C GLY A 12 38.69 -4.46 -28.13
N ASP A 13 38.96 -3.35 -27.43
CA ASP A 13 37.98 -2.72 -26.54
C ASP A 13 36.86 -2.05 -27.36
N TRP A 14 35.95 -2.88 -27.87
CA TRP A 14 34.67 -2.45 -28.42
C TRP A 14 33.62 -2.67 -27.35
N VAL A 15 32.98 -1.60 -26.93
CA VAL A 15 31.76 -1.69 -26.14
C VAL A 15 30.60 -1.75 -27.13
N GLN A 16 29.91 -2.88 -27.17
CA GLN A 16 28.72 -3.08 -28.00
C GLN A 16 27.51 -2.37 -27.40
N ILE A 17 26.50 -2.12 -28.22
CA ILE A 17 25.18 -1.72 -27.73
C ILE A 17 24.71 -2.79 -26.75
N GLY A 18 24.57 -2.45 -25.47
CA GLY A 18 24.16 -3.36 -24.40
C GLY A 18 25.25 -3.71 -23.37
N ASP A 19 26.50 -3.31 -23.58
CA ASP A 19 27.56 -3.54 -22.60
C ASP A 19 27.48 -2.55 -21.43
N ARG A 20 27.75 -3.04 -20.21
CA ARG A 20 27.86 -2.21 -19.01
C ARG A 20 29.19 -1.48 -18.98
N ILE A 21 29.14 -0.15 -18.91
CA ILE A 21 30.29 0.72 -19.05
C ILE A 21 30.76 1.19 -17.67
N ALA A 22 31.94 0.73 -17.24
CA ALA A 22 32.60 1.33 -16.09
C ALA A 22 33.31 2.64 -16.50
N ASN A 23 33.49 3.52 -15.51
CA ASN A 23 34.20 4.79 -15.62
C ASN A 23 35.53 4.65 -16.40
N GLY A 24 35.79 5.54 -17.37
CA GLY A 24 37.04 5.60 -18.13
C GLY A 24 37.07 4.81 -19.44
N ALA A 25 35.95 4.24 -19.90
CA ALA A 25 35.89 3.57 -21.19
C ALA A 25 36.04 4.54 -22.37
N ILE A 26 36.86 4.15 -23.35
CA ILE A 26 37.10 4.88 -24.61
C ILE A 26 36.24 4.26 -25.70
N TYR A 27 35.44 5.09 -26.38
CA TYR A 27 34.58 4.66 -27.48
C TYR A 27 35.14 5.14 -28.81
N TRP A 28 35.29 4.21 -29.76
CA TRP A 28 35.43 4.56 -31.17
C TRP A 28 34.03 4.63 -31.77
N ALA A 29 33.46 5.83 -31.85
CA ALA A 29 32.18 6.02 -32.54
C ALA A 29 32.37 5.84 -34.05
N THR A 30 32.20 4.62 -34.55
CA THR A 30 32.26 4.33 -35.99
C THR A 30 30.99 4.72 -36.73
N ASN A 31 29.90 5.01 -35.99
CA ASN A 31 28.61 5.47 -36.52
C ASN A 31 28.13 6.70 -35.74
N ALA A 32 27.87 7.80 -36.46
CA ALA A 32 27.29 9.02 -35.88
C ALA A 32 25.89 9.25 -36.50
N PRO A 33 24.84 9.43 -35.67
CA PRO A 33 24.85 9.49 -34.20
C PRO A 33 24.96 8.10 -33.53
N THR A 34 25.50 8.07 -32.30
CA THR A 34 25.47 6.92 -31.37
C THR A 34 24.62 7.28 -30.16
N THR A 35 23.77 6.35 -29.70
CA THR A 35 22.91 6.52 -28.52
C THR A 35 23.49 5.76 -27.33
N LEU A 36 23.53 6.40 -26.16
CA LEU A 36 23.89 5.77 -24.88
C LEU A 36 22.64 5.71 -23.98
N TYR A 37 22.52 4.62 -23.22
CA TYR A 37 21.49 4.45 -22.20
C TYR A 37 22.12 4.58 -20.82
N VAL A 38 21.39 5.16 -19.87
CA VAL A 38 21.84 5.36 -18.49
C VAL A 38 20.87 4.65 -17.55
N GLU A 39 21.42 3.82 -16.66
CA GLU A 39 20.68 3.11 -15.61
C GLU A 39 21.06 3.72 -14.25
N GLY A 40 20.05 4.12 -13.46
CA GLY A 40 20.26 4.55 -12.08
C GLY A 40 20.34 3.35 -11.15
N ILE A 41 21.36 3.31 -10.28
CA ILE A 41 21.59 2.18 -9.36
C ILE A 41 21.28 2.52 -7.91
N ALA A 42 21.49 3.78 -7.50
CA ALA A 42 21.26 4.22 -6.14
C ALA A 42 20.71 5.66 -6.14
N PRO A 43 19.76 6.00 -5.25
CA PRO A 43 19.22 7.34 -5.17
C PRO A 43 20.29 8.39 -4.95
N GLY A 44 20.16 9.55 -5.62
CA GLY A 44 21.13 10.62 -5.54
C GLY A 44 21.28 11.41 -6.84
N GLN A 45 22.26 12.30 -6.84
CA GLN A 45 22.66 13.04 -8.03
C GLN A 45 24.04 12.57 -8.49
N THR A 46 24.15 12.30 -9.78
CA THR A 46 25.41 11.97 -10.44
C THR A 46 25.47 12.66 -11.79
N SER A 47 26.60 12.57 -12.47
CA SER A 47 26.73 13.12 -13.82
C SER A 47 27.52 12.18 -14.71
N THR A 48 27.12 12.13 -15.98
CA THR A 48 27.83 11.40 -17.03
C THR A 48 28.47 12.42 -17.96
N LYS A 49 29.79 12.41 -18.07
CA LYS A 49 30.55 13.29 -18.97
C LYS A 49 31.05 12.49 -20.17
N VAL A 50 30.73 12.96 -21.36
CA VAL A 50 31.26 12.44 -22.63
C VAL A 50 32.30 13.43 -23.13
N SER A 51 33.48 12.95 -23.51
CA SER A 51 34.55 13.79 -24.06
C SER A 51 35.01 13.24 -25.41
N LEU A 52 35.22 14.12 -26.39
CA LEU A 52 35.58 13.77 -27.77
C LEU A 52 37.08 13.97 -27.99
N ASP A 53 37.75 12.90 -28.39
CA ASP A 53 39.13 12.88 -28.87
C ASP A 53 39.13 12.42 -30.34
N PRO A 54 39.18 13.35 -31.32
CA PRO A 54 39.04 13.00 -32.74
C PRO A 54 40.27 12.30 -33.32
N ASP A 55 41.45 12.48 -32.73
CA ASP A 55 42.71 11.94 -33.26
C ASP A 55 43.27 10.78 -32.43
N GLY A 56 42.65 10.47 -31.30
CA GLY A 56 42.99 9.35 -30.43
C GLY A 56 44.29 9.55 -29.66
N ARG A 57 44.81 10.78 -29.59
CA ARG A 57 46.10 11.10 -28.95
C ARG A 57 45.93 11.65 -27.54
N SER A 58 44.81 11.35 -26.90
CA SER A 58 44.43 11.85 -25.57
C SER A 58 44.23 13.37 -25.53
N GLY A 59 43.86 13.96 -26.67
CA GLY A 59 43.57 15.38 -26.84
C GLY A 59 42.07 15.64 -26.87
N PHE A 60 41.37 15.51 -25.73
CA PHE A 60 39.94 15.78 -25.67
C PHE A 60 39.64 17.25 -26.01
N ILE A 61 39.03 17.52 -27.16
CA ILE A 61 38.78 18.88 -27.67
C ILE A 61 37.38 19.40 -27.34
N SER A 62 36.48 18.51 -26.94
CA SER A 62 35.09 18.85 -26.62
C SER A 62 34.58 17.90 -25.56
N SER A 63 33.66 18.37 -24.72
CA SER A 63 32.96 17.51 -23.78
C SER A 63 31.56 18.04 -23.53
N ASP A 64 30.65 17.12 -23.28
CA ASP A 64 29.31 17.40 -22.79
C ASP A 64 29.07 16.61 -21.50
N GLN A 65 28.17 17.09 -20.66
CA GLN A 65 27.86 16.47 -19.37
C GLN A 65 26.36 16.51 -19.12
N VAL A 66 25.80 15.34 -18.81
CA VAL A 66 24.41 15.20 -18.38
C VAL A 66 24.40 14.99 -16.88
N LEU A 67 23.61 15.79 -16.16
CA LEU A 67 23.28 15.57 -14.76
C LEU A 67 22.10 14.58 -14.70
N VAL A 68 22.24 13.57 -13.85
CA VAL A 68 21.24 12.51 -13.66
C VAL A 68 20.83 12.51 -12.20
N THR A 69 19.54 12.63 -11.95
CA THR A 69 18.94 12.41 -10.64
C THR A 69 18.33 11.02 -10.64
N VAL A 70 18.79 10.16 -9.74
CA VAL A 70 18.22 8.83 -9.51
C VAL A 70 17.33 8.93 -8.27
N LEU A 71 16.11 8.42 -8.39
CA LEU A 71 15.08 8.42 -7.37
C LEU A 71 14.60 6.98 -7.16
N GLU A 72 14.06 6.71 -5.98
CA GLU A 72 13.42 5.44 -5.66
C GLU A 72 12.14 5.76 -4.89
N LEU A 73 11.06 5.11 -5.32
CA LEU A 73 9.78 5.06 -4.62
C LEU A 73 9.74 3.68 -3.98
N ASP A 74 9.44 3.63 -2.70
CA ASP A 74 9.39 2.37 -1.96
C ASP A 74 8.07 2.29 -1.20
N VAL A 75 7.39 1.14 -1.28
CA VAL A 75 6.09 0.93 -0.65
C VAL A 75 6.11 -0.39 0.10
N ASP A 76 6.15 -0.29 1.42
CA ASP A 76 6.30 -1.46 2.27
C ASP A 76 4.98 -1.81 2.97
N VAL A 77 4.81 -3.10 3.24
CA VAL A 77 3.77 -3.67 4.11
C VAL A 77 4.28 -5.01 4.66
N ASP A 78 3.80 -5.47 5.81
CA ASP A 78 4.07 -6.83 6.37
C ASP A 78 3.43 -7.93 5.48
N ASN A 79 3.97 -8.09 4.28
CA ASN A 79 3.52 -8.95 3.17
C ASN A 79 3.65 -10.46 3.47
N GLU A 80 4.62 -10.80 4.28
CA GLU A 80 4.90 -12.04 5.00
C GLU A 80 3.89 -12.43 6.11
N ASN A 81 3.11 -11.47 6.61
CA ASN A 81 2.11 -11.67 7.66
C ASN A 81 2.63 -12.26 8.99
N TYR A 82 3.87 -11.94 9.42
CA TYR A 82 4.38 -12.38 10.72
C TYR A 82 4.35 -11.29 11.81
N SER A 83 4.15 -10.03 11.43
CA SER A 83 4.18 -8.89 12.36
C SER A 83 2.80 -8.42 12.83
N GLY A 84 1.73 -9.01 12.30
CA GLY A 84 0.35 -8.65 12.66
C GLY A 84 0.04 -7.20 12.29
N TYR A 85 -0.03 -6.32 13.29
CA TYR A 85 -0.28 -4.87 13.12
C TYR A 85 0.96 -4.01 13.33
N ALA A 86 2.12 -4.62 13.61
CA ALA A 86 3.39 -3.92 13.57
C ALA A 86 3.89 -3.82 12.12
N MET A 87 4.63 -2.75 11.84
CA MET A 87 5.38 -2.65 10.60
C MET A 87 6.64 -3.48 10.75
N ASN A 88 6.90 -4.38 9.79
CA ASN A 88 8.26 -4.84 9.55
C ASN A 88 8.67 -4.47 8.13
N ASP A 89 9.88 -3.96 8.01
CA ASP A 89 10.52 -3.52 6.79
C ASP A 89 11.72 -4.48 6.65
N ASP A 90 11.45 -5.64 6.04
CA ASP A 90 12.48 -6.60 5.67
C ASP A 90 12.64 -6.58 4.14
N PRO A 91 13.65 -5.86 3.62
CA PRO A 91 13.90 -5.78 2.18
C PRO A 91 14.13 -7.15 1.51
N ALA A 92 14.46 -8.20 2.28
CA ALA A 92 14.58 -9.55 1.74
C ALA A 92 13.21 -10.22 1.48
N ALA A 93 12.14 -9.76 2.15
CA ALA A 93 10.79 -10.28 2.02
C ALA A 93 10.08 -9.79 0.75
N ASP A 94 10.39 -8.59 0.27
CA ASP A 94 9.79 -7.99 -0.95
C ASP A 94 10.00 -8.85 -2.20
N ILE A 95 11.18 -9.49 -2.31
CA ILE A 95 11.54 -10.39 -3.42
C ILE A 95 10.58 -11.59 -3.54
N THR A 96 9.86 -11.95 -2.47
CA THR A 96 8.89 -13.04 -2.47
C THR A 96 7.43 -12.60 -2.54
N ALA A 97 7.13 -11.35 -2.18
CA ALA A 97 5.78 -10.80 -2.10
C ALA A 97 5.21 -10.28 -3.43
N ASP A 98 6.05 -10.05 -4.44
CA ASP A 98 5.62 -9.55 -5.76
C ASP A 98 5.34 -10.67 -6.77
N LYS A 99 5.26 -11.92 -6.32
CA LYS A 99 5.05 -13.07 -7.20
C LYS A 99 3.56 -13.30 -7.45
N PRO A 100 3.14 -13.57 -8.69
CA PRO A 100 1.76 -13.97 -8.97
C PRO A 100 1.34 -15.16 -8.09
N GLY A 101 0.20 -15.03 -7.42
CA GLY A 101 -0.37 -16.09 -6.58
C GLY A 101 0.07 -16.08 -5.12
N VAL A 102 0.79 -15.06 -4.66
CA VAL A 102 1.01 -14.82 -3.23
C VAL A 102 -0.13 -13.97 -2.65
N PRO A 103 -0.45 -14.11 -1.35
CA PRO A 103 -1.56 -13.38 -0.74
C PRO A 103 -1.31 -11.88 -0.53
N GLY A 104 -0.04 -11.45 -0.58
CA GLY A 104 0.36 -10.12 -0.10
C GLY A 104 -0.01 -9.94 1.38
N LYS A 105 -0.33 -8.71 1.78
CA LYS A 105 -0.81 -8.46 3.14
C LYS A 105 -2.21 -9.02 3.35
N ILE A 106 -2.39 -9.86 4.37
CA ILE A 106 -3.69 -10.39 4.79
C ILE A 106 -4.26 -9.48 5.89
N ILE A 107 -5.46 -8.97 5.66
CA ILE A 107 -6.21 -8.18 6.65
C ILE A 107 -7.63 -8.73 6.84
N GLY A 108 -8.23 -8.45 7.99
CA GLY A 108 -9.62 -8.78 8.25
C GLY A 108 -10.58 -7.77 7.61
N LEU A 109 -11.76 -8.24 7.23
CA LEU A 109 -12.91 -7.39 6.94
C LEU A 109 -13.30 -6.61 8.21
N ASN A 110 -13.35 -5.28 8.16
CA ASN A 110 -13.68 -4.45 9.32
C ASN A 110 -15.20 -4.40 9.62
N SER A 111 -15.83 -5.56 9.73
CA SER A 111 -17.27 -5.70 9.99
C SER A 111 -17.63 -5.99 11.44
N PHE A 112 -16.63 -6.08 12.33
CA PHE A 112 -16.83 -6.36 13.74
C PHE A 112 -17.10 -5.07 14.50
N ASP A 113 -17.93 -5.17 15.53
CA ASP A 113 -18.21 -4.13 16.52
C ASP A 113 -17.37 -4.49 17.76
N TYR A 114 -16.18 -3.88 17.88
CA TYR A 114 -15.18 -4.29 18.87
C TYR A 114 -15.45 -3.73 20.28
N ASP A 115 -16.11 -2.59 20.38
CA ASP A 115 -16.43 -1.92 21.64
C ASP A 115 -17.90 -2.07 22.07
N GLY A 116 -18.75 -2.63 21.22
CA GLY A 116 -20.07 -3.14 21.56
C GLY A 116 -21.17 -2.07 21.54
N ASP A 117 -20.99 -1.02 20.75
CA ASP A 117 -21.92 0.11 20.64
C ASP A 117 -23.01 -0.08 19.55
N GLY A 118 -22.94 -1.17 18.80
CA GLY A 118 -23.84 -1.51 17.70
C GLY A 118 -23.45 -0.92 16.34
N ILE A 119 -22.23 -0.39 16.21
CA ILE A 119 -21.67 0.17 14.99
C ILE A 119 -20.53 -0.75 14.52
N PRO A 120 -20.58 -1.30 13.29
CA PRO A 120 -19.47 -2.07 12.77
C PRO A 120 -18.27 -1.15 12.49
N GLY A 121 -17.05 -1.65 12.65
CA GLY A 121 -15.81 -0.86 12.54
C GLY A 121 -15.70 -0.03 11.25
N TYR A 122 -16.16 -0.54 10.10
CA TYR A 122 -16.17 0.22 8.84
C TYR A 122 -17.07 1.47 8.86
N ALA A 123 -17.98 1.58 9.82
CA ALA A 123 -18.90 2.69 10.02
C ALA A 123 -18.52 3.56 11.23
N ASP A 124 -17.42 3.23 11.91
CA ASP A 124 -17.08 3.75 13.23
C ASP A 124 -15.72 4.47 13.28
N GLY A 125 -15.48 5.26 14.33
CA GLY A 125 -14.22 5.92 14.63
C GLY A 125 -13.92 7.17 13.80
N PHE A 126 -14.85 7.61 12.94
CA PHE A 126 -14.68 8.81 12.11
C PHE A 126 -15.80 9.86 12.23
N ASN A 127 -16.55 9.80 13.33
CA ASN A 127 -17.61 10.74 13.70
C ASN A 127 -18.67 10.91 12.60
N ALA A 128 -19.15 9.80 12.03
CA ALA A 128 -20.15 9.79 10.97
C ALA A 128 -21.43 10.56 11.35
N ILE A 129 -21.76 10.57 12.65
CA ILE A 129 -22.89 11.31 13.23
C ILE A 129 -22.35 12.27 14.31
N PRO A 130 -22.14 13.56 14.00
CA PRO A 130 -21.47 14.54 14.87
C PRO A 130 -22.08 14.78 16.26
N ALA A 131 -23.25 14.21 16.55
CA ALA A 131 -23.97 14.35 17.81
C ALA A 131 -23.97 13.07 18.67
N ASN A 132 -23.40 11.97 18.19
CA ASN A 132 -23.28 10.73 18.97
C ASN A 132 -21.80 10.43 19.26
N PRO A 133 -21.36 10.45 20.54
CA PRO A 133 -19.98 10.20 20.92
C PRO A 133 -19.49 8.79 20.59
N ASP A 134 -20.39 7.83 20.43
CA ASP A 134 -20.07 6.43 20.11
C ASP A 134 -19.29 6.37 18.77
N PHE A 135 -19.58 7.26 17.81
CA PHE A 135 -18.88 7.33 16.52
C PHE A 135 -17.47 7.93 16.57
N LEU A 136 -17.02 8.44 17.72
CA LEU A 136 -15.75 9.20 17.80
C LEU A 136 -14.53 8.30 17.79
N THR A 137 -14.62 7.07 18.28
CA THR A 137 -13.51 6.14 18.41
C THR A 137 -14.01 4.71 18.34
N SER A 138 -13.35 3.86 17.55
CA SER A 138 -13.59 2.43 17.58
C SER A 138 -12.53 1.77 18.47
N TYR A 139 -12.86 1.53 19.74
CA TYR A 139 -11.86 1.05 20.69
C TYR A 139 -11.53 -0.43 20.44
N GLY A 140 -10.24 -0.73 20.27
CA GLY A 140 -9.76 -2.09 20.02
C GLY A 140 -9.58 -2.43 18.54
N ASP A 141 -10.11 -1.60 17.63
CA ASP A 141 -9.83 -1.70 16.20
C ASP A 141 -8.34 -1.41 15.93
N GLN A 142 -7.77 -2.16 14.98
CA GLN A 142 -6.40 -1.96 14.49
C GLN A 142 -6.33 -2.15 12.98
N PHE A 143 -5.57 -1.28 12.32
CA PHE A 143 -5.30 -1.36 10.90
C PHE A 143 -3.86 -1.76 10.64
N ALA A 144 -3.64 -2.47 9.53
CA ALA A 144 -2.30 -2.83 9.12
C ALA A 144 -1.54 -1.60 8.62
N PRO A 145 -0.32 -1.33 9.10
CA PRO A 145 0.49 -0.23 8.59
C PRO A 145 0.98 -0.52 7.17
N LEU A 146 1.08 0.53 6.36
CA LEU A 146 1.71 0.56 5.04
C LEU A 146 2.62 1.79 5.01
N THR A 147 3.87 1.66 4.58
CA THR A 147 4.75 2.82 4.42
C THR A 147 4.95 3.18 2.96
N ILE A 148 5.06 4.47 2.69
CA ILE A 148 5.54 4.98 1.41
C ILE A 148 6.78 5.81 1.71
N GLU A 149 7.90 5.50 1.07
CA GLU A 149 9.16 6.21 1.22
C GLU A 149 9.63 6.81 -0.12
N LEU A 150 10.05 8.07 -0.07
CA LEU A 150 10.58 8.81 -1.20
C LEU A 150 12.09 8.98 -1.04
N LYS A 151 12.88 8.19 -1.76
CA LYS A 151 14.35 8.18 -1.64
C LYS A 151 15.00 8.97 -2.77
N GLY A 152 15.97 9.81 -2.40
CA GLY A 152 16.71 10.67 -3.32
C GLY A 152 16.34 12.16 -3.23
N PRO A 153 17.02 13.03 -3.99
CA PRO A 153 16.79 14.47 -3.91
C PRO A 153 15.54 14.86 -4.70
N ILE A 154 14.41 14.91 -4.01
CA ILE A 154 13.08 15.23 -4.57
C ILE A 154 12.66 16.63 -4.13
N ASP A 155 12.27 17.47 -5.09
CA ASP A 155 11.65 18.77 -4.79
C ASP A 155 10.15 18.58 -4.50
N LEU A 156 9.81 18.44 -3.22
CA LEU A 156 8.43 18.22 -2.76
C LEU A 156 7.47 19.36 -3.13
N SER A 157 7.97 20.52 -3.57
CA SER A 157 7.12 21.63 -4.06
C SER A 157 6.61 21.41 -5.49
N LYS A 158 7.19 20.44 -6.21
CA LYS A 158 6.83 20.07 -7.59
C LYS A 158 6.33 18.65 -7.69
N ALA A 159 6.91 17.75 -6.90
CA ALA A 159 6.62 16.34 -6.97
C ALA A 159 5.13 16.04 -6.71
N LYS A 160 4.62 15.04 -7.41
CA LYS A 160 3.27 14.52 -7.27
C LYS A 160 3.33 13.03 -7.01
N LEU A 161 2.40 12.55 -6.19
CA LEU A 161 2.13 11.13 -6.04
C LEU A 161 0.78 10.81 -6.66
N ARG A 162 0.70 9.69 -7.36
CA ARG A 162 -0.57 9.12 -7.81
C ARG A 162 -0.81 7.83 -7.05
N LEU A 163 -1.97 7.74 -6.39
CA LEU A 163 -2.41 6.54 -5.69
C LEU A 163 -3.66 6.02 -6.39
N SER A 164 -3.69 4.72 -6.68
CA SER A 164 -4.84 4.04 -7.25
C SER A 164 -5.13 2.75 -6.50
N TYR A 165 -6.38 2.60 -6.09
CA TYR A 165 -6.90 1.37 -5.48
C TYR A 165 -8.43 1.41 -5.47
N ASP A 166 -9.07 0.27 -5.20
CA ASP A 166 -10.53 0.19 -5.10
C ASP A 166 -11.05 0.79 -3.78
N SER A 167 -11.02 2.11 -3.72
CA SER A 167 -11.22 2.88 -2.49
C SER A 167 -12.70 3.04 -2.11
N SER A 168 -13.05 2.71 -0.87
CA SER A 168 -14.39 2.91 -0.29
C SER A 168 -14.50 4.24 0.46
N ASP A 169 -15.23 5.19 -0.10
CA ASP A 169 -15.42 6.51 0.53
C ASP A 169 -16.24 6.38 1.84
N PRO A 170 -15.67 6.75 3.01
CA PRO A 170 -16.39 6.70 4.29
C PRO A 170 -17.58 7.67 4.36
N TRP A 171 -17.59 8.74 3.54
CA TRP A 171 -18.74 9.65 3.43
C TRP A 171 -19.98 8.98 2.82
N LEU A 172 -19.79 7.85 2.11
CA LEU A 172 -20.86 7.08 1.48
C LEU A 172 -21.36 5.93 2.35
N VAL A 173 -20.90 5.82 3.60
CA VAL A 173 -21.49 4.88 4.57
C VAL A 173 -22.93 5.30 4.84
N THR A 174 -23.84 4.33 4.77
CA THR A 174 -25.27 4.55 5.03
C THR A 174 -25.76 3.64 6.14
N ARG A 175 -26.84 4.07 6.79
CA ARG A 175 -27.58 3.30 7.79
C ARG A 175 -29.05 3.29 7.42
N ASP A 176 -29.59 2.11 7.16
CA ASP A 176 -31.05 1.91 7.16
C ASP A 176 -31.50 1.76 8.61
N ASP A 177 -32.53 2.49 9.07
CA ASP A 177 -32.96 2.46 10.47
C ASP A 177 -33.99 1.36 10.81
N SER A 178 -34.47 0.61 9.81
CA SER A 178 -35.55 -0.37 10.00
C SER A 178 -35.42 -1.60 9.08
N PRO A 179 -34.77 -2.70 9.54
CA PRO A 179 -33.95 -2.79 10.75
C PRO A 179 -32.62 -2.00 10.61
N PRO A 180 -31.95 -1.62 11.73
CA PRO A 180 -30.64 -0.99 11.70
C PRO A 180 -29.65 -1.84 10.91
N GLN A 181 -29.30 -1.39 9.70
CA GLN A 181 -28.34 -2.03 8.82
C GLN A 181 -27.38 -1.00 8.27
N TRP A 182 -26.11 -1.17 8.63
CA TRP A 182 -25.02 -0.41 8.06
C TRP A 182 -24.61 -0.98 6.71
N LYS A 183 -24.25 -0.09 5.79
CA LYS A 183 -23.71 -0.44 4.47
C LYS A 183 -22.49 0.44 4.20
N PRO A 184 -21.33 -0.15 3.85
CA PRO A 184 -20.18 0.64 3.46
C PRO A 184 -20.43 1.33 2.11
N GLY A 185 -19.66 2.38 1.84
CA GLY A 185 -19.54 2.93 0.49
C GLY A 185 -18.96 1.90 -0.49
N PRO A 186 -19.17 2.07 -1.81
CA PRO A 186 -18.62 1.18 -2.82
C PRO A 186 -17.09 1.18 -2.79
N GLY A 187 -16.48 0.01 -2.97
CA GLY A 187 -15.03 -0.21 -2.89
C GLY A 187 -14.69 -1.30 -1.89
N SER A 188 -13.41 -1.66 -1.79
CA SER A 188 -12.96 -2.77 -0.97
C SER A 188 -11.89 -2.41 0.07
N LEU A 189 -11.23 -1.26 -0.06
CA LEU A 189 -10.19 -0.81 0.85
C LEU A 189 -10.38 0.65 1.29
N ARG A 190 -9.78 1.01 2.42
CA ARG A 190 -9.48 2.41 2.77
C ARG A 190 -8.04 2.54 3.24
N LEU A 191 -7.44 3.66 2.88
CA LEU A 191 -6.20 4.14 3.47
C LEU A 191 -6.48 5.32 4.39
N TRP A 192 -5.86 5.30 5.57
CA TRP A 192 -5.98 6.36 6.56
C TRP A 192 -4.61 6.91 6.94
N THR A 193 -4.53 8.21 7.23
CA THR A 193 -3.34 8.83 7.84
C THR A 193 -3.21 8.56 9.34
N THR A 194 -4.23 7.93 9.94
CA THR A 194 -4.31 7.65 11.38
C THR A 194 -4.82 6.22 11.59
N ASN A 195 -4.26 5.53 12.59
CA ASN A 195 -4.71 4.18 12.97
C ASN A 195 -6.14 4.18 13.53
N ALA A 196 -6.78 3.02 13.57
CA ALA A 196 -8.20 2.84 13.80
C ALA A 196 -8.70 3.28 15.19
N ALA A 197 -7.89 3.00 16.24
CA ALA A 197 -8.21 3.32 17.64
C ALA A 197 -8.15 4.82 17.99
N VAL A 198 -7.81 5.68 17.04
CA VAL A 198 -7.77 7.13 17.21
C VAL A 198 -8.87 7.75 16.35
N THR A 199 -9.51 8.80 16.87
CA THR A 199 -10.52 9.55 16.13
C THR A 199 -9.98 10.01 14.77
N ARG A 200 -10.70 9.62 13.72
CA ARG A 200 -10.46 10.03 12.34
C ARG A 200 -11.49 11.06 11.91
N LYS A 201 -11.15 11.83 10.89
CA LYS A 201 -12.09 12.64 10.13
C LYS A 201 -12.38 11.89 8.83
N MET A 202 -13.65 11.64 8.56
CA MET A 202 -14.07 10.94 7.33
C MET A 202 -13.72 11.68 6.03
N LEU A 203 -13.47 12.98 6.09
CA LEU A 203 -13.10 13.77 4.92
C LEU A 203 -11.81 13.24 4.29
N ALA A 204 -11.67 13.46 2.98
CA ALA A 204 -10.43 13.22 2.29
C ALA A 204 -9.30 14.09 2.88
N VAL A 205 -8.07 13.61 2.78
CA VAL A 205 -6.87 14.27 3.31
C VAL A 205 -6.64 15.64 2.67
N TYR A 206 -6.96 15.79 1.38
CA TYR A 206 -6.91 17.08 0.68
C TYR A 206 -8.00 18.07 1.12
N ASP A 207 -9.05 17.58 1.80
CA ASP A 207 -10.10 18.39 2.44
C ASP A 207 -9.87 18.52 3.97
N GLY A 208 -8.67 18.21 4.46
CA GLY A 208 -8.29 18.32 5.87
C GLY A 208 -8.79 17.19 6.77
N GLY A 209 -9.16 16.04 6.18
CA GLY A 209 -9.52 14.83 6.91
C GLY A 209 -8.38 13.80 7.00
N ASN A 210 -8.74 12.54 7.25
CA ASN A 210 -7.77 11.45 7.45
C ASN A 210 -7.87 10.34 6.40
N TYR A 211 -8.93 10.33 5.58
CA TYR A 211 -9.08 9.36 4.50
C TYR A 211 -8.17 9.73 3.33
N VAL A 212 -7.46 8.77 2.74
CA VAL A 212 -6.56 8.97 1.60
C VAL A 212 -7.19 8.32 0.37
N PRO A 213 -7.98 9.04 -0.45
CA PRO A 213 -8.70 8.42 -1.56
C PRO A 213 -7.77 7.80 -2.62
N GLY A 214 -8.16 6.65 -3.18
CA GLY A 214 -7.58 6.12 -4.42
C GLY A 214 -8.21 6.72 -5.67
N LYS A 215 -9.35 7.41 -5.49
CA LYS A 215 -10.12 8.05 -6.55
C LYS A 215 -10.44 9.48 -6.13
N ILE A 216 -10.25 10.45 -7.02
CA ILE A 216 -10.58 11.86 -6.74
C ILE A 216 -11.91 12.23 -7.37
N ARG A 217 -12.78 12.87 -6.58
CA ARG A 217 -13.93 13.58 -7.12
C ARG A 217 -13.45 14.85 -7.81
N GLY A 218 -13.75 15.00 -9.09
CA GLY A 218 -13.46 16.21 -9.84
C GLY A 218 -14.18 17.43 -9.24
N PRO A 219 -13.84 18.65 -9.68
CA PRO A 219 -14.29 19.91 -9.06
C PRO A 219 -15.82 20.09 -8.97
N SER A 220 -16.58 19.40 -9.82
CA SER A 220 -18.04 19.41 -9.83
C SER A 220 -18.68 18.34 -8.93
N GLY A 221 -17.88 17.50 -8.27
CA GLY A 221 -18.33 16.37 -7.45
C GLY A 221 -18.90 15.18 -8.24
N ASN A 222 -19.19 15.35 -9.54
CA ASN A 222 -19.88 14.37 -10.38
C ASN A 222 -18.95 13.53 -11.28
N THR A 223 -17.66 13.87 -11.34
CA THR A 223 -16.65 13.09 -12.05
C THR A 223 -15.78 12.39 -11.03
N VAL A 224 -15.53 11.10 -11.20
CA VAL A 224 -14.60 10.34 -10.35
C VAL A 224 -13.46 9.89 -11.26
N PHE A 225 -12.24 10.30 -10.94
CA PHE A 225 -11.04 9.84 -11.64
C PHE A 225 -10.45 8.66 -10.88
N ASP A 226 -10.17 7.58 -11.60
CA ASP A 226 -9.72 6.30 -11.00
C ASP A 226 -8.29 6.32 -10.44
N ASN A 227 -7.61 7.47 -10.45
CA ASN A 227 -6.28 7.64 -9.87
C ASN A 227 -6.17 8.99 -9.16
N ALA A 228 -5.99 8.97 -7.84
CA ALA A 228 -5.86 10.17 -7.04
C ALA A 228 -4.46 10.79 -7.18
N VAL A 229 -4.36 12.01 -7.71
CA VAL A 229 -3.11 12.76 -7.83
C VAL A 229 -2.98 13.78 -6.69
N TYR A 230 -1.90 13.66 -5.92
CA TYR A 230 -1.56 14.52 -4.79
C TYR A 230 -0.39 15.42 -5.17
N GLY A 231 -0.68 16.69 -5.47
CA GLY A 231 0.36 17.70 -5.77
C GLY A 231 0.89 18.49 -4.57
N ASN A 232 0.31 18.31 -3.39
CA ASN A 232 0.82 18.84 -2.13
C ASN A 232 1.15 17.67 -1.20
N LEU A 233 2.37 17.14 -1.27
CA LEU A 233 2.74 15.94 -0.52
C LEU A 233 2.76 16.15 1.01
N ALA A 234 2.86 17.40 1.47
CA ALA A 234 2.77 17.71 2.90
C ALA A 234 1.39 17.34 3.50
N GLN A 235 0.31 17.31 2.70
CA GLN A 235 -0.99 16.86 3.18
C GLN A 235 -1.00 15.37 3.53
N LEU A 236 -0.17 14.59 2.85
CA LEU A 236 0.04 13.17 3.12
C LEU A 236 1.02 12.96 4.29
N GLY A 237 1.77 13.98 4.70
CA GLY A 237 2.74 13.91 5.80
C GLY A 237 4.21 13.90 5.36
N PHE A 238 4.49 14.01 4.06
CA PHE A 238 5.86 14.09 3.56
C PHE A 238 6.46 15.47 3.83
N THR A 239 7.67 15.48 4.39
CA THR A 239 8.52 16.68 4.48
C THR A 239 9.95 16.32 4.09
N ALA A 240 10.82 17.31 3.94
CA ALA A 240 12.24 17.05 3.68
C ALA A 240 12.90 16.24 4.83
N GLU A 241 12.38 16.39 6.04
CA GLU A 241 12.81 15.67 7.25
C GLU A 241 12.06 14.34 7.46
N ASN A 242 10.96 14.12 6.73
CA ASN A 242 10.11 12.94 6.84
C ASN A 242 9.76 12.39 5.44
N PRO A 243 10.72 11.72 4.76
CA PRO A 243 10.49 11.12 3.45
C PRO A 243 9.74 9.79 3.51
N LYS A 244 9.58 9.19 4.69
CA LYS A 244 8.85 7.93 4.94
C LYS A 244 7.57 8.22 5.72
N VAL A 245 6.42 7.88 5.15
CA VAL A 245 5.11 8.13 5.77
C VAL A 245 4.36 6.81 5.95
N THR A 246 3.76 6.62 7.11
CA THR A 246 2.89 5.46 7.39
C THR A 246 1.42 5.81 7.17
N PHE A 247 0.74 4.98 6.39
CA PHE A 247 -0.70 4.91 6.25
C PHE A 247 -1.23 3.62 6.88
N TYR A 248 -2.55 3.53 7.01
CA TYR A 248 -3.21 2.42 7.68
C TYR A 248 -4.30 1.82 6.79
N LEU A 249 -4.19 0.51 6.54
CA LEU A 249 -5.05 -0.29 5.68
C LEU A 249 -6.27 -0.82 6.43
N GLU A 250 -7.45 -0.51 5.90
CA GLU A 250 -8.73 -1.03 6.37
C GLU A 250 -9.42 -1.85 5.27
N GLY A 251 -9.86 -3.06 5.60
CA GLY A 251 -10.61 -3.95 4.69
C GLY A 251 -12.12 -3.70 4.76
N ILE A 252 -12.76 -3.45 3.62
CA ILE A 252 -14.18 -3.06 3.52
C ILE A 252 -15.03 -4.10 2.79
N ALA A 253 -14.47 -4.81 1.82
CA ALA A 253 -15.14 -5.90 1.13
C ALA A 253 -14.19 -7.10 0.96
N PRO A 254 -14.66 -8.34 1.13
CA PRO A 254 -13.80 -9.51 1.07
C PRO A 254 -13.15 -9.70 -0.30
N SER A 255 -11.96 -10.30 -0.30
CA SER A 255 -11.27 -10.72 -1.51
C SER A 255 -11.97 -11.92 -2.16
N GLY A 256 -11.98 -11.96 -3.50
CA GLY A 256 -12.42 -13.11 -4.29
C GLY A 256 -11.31 -14.14 -4.52
N SER A 257 -10.05 -13.68 -4.55
CA SER A 257 -8.86 -14.52 -4.58
C SER A 257 -7.71 -13.91 -3.77
N LEU A 258 -6.68 -14.72 -3.50
CA LEU A 258 -5.47 -14.24 -2.81
C LEU A 258 -4.81 -13.11 -3.61
N GLY A 259 -4.46 -12.02 -2.92
CA GLY A 259 -3.75 -10.87 -3.47
C GLY A 259 -4.52 -10.07 -4.52
N ASP A 260 -5.86 -10.21 -4.58
CA ASP A 260 -6.67 -9.63 -5.65
C ASP A 260 -7.01 -8.14 -5.47
N LYS A 261 -6.65 -7.55 -4.33
CA LYS A 261 -6.72 -6.11 -4.09
C LYS A 261 -5.32 -5.55 -4.20
N THR A 262 -5.18 -4.48 -4.96
CA THR A 262 -3.89 -3.81 -5.13
C THR A 262 -3.97 -2.35 -4.74
N ILE A 263 -2.83 -1.82 -4.28
CA ILE A 263 -2.60 -0.39 -4.13
C ILE A 263 -1.38 -0.06 -4.98
N ASN A 264 -1.60 0.79 -5.97
CA ASN A 264 -0.58 1.24 -6.90
C ASN A 264 -0.17 2.67 -6.53
N VAL A 265 1.13 2.92 -6.47
CA VAL A 265 1.72 4.22 -6.13
C VAL A 265 2.70 4.60 -7.23
N GLU A 266 2.58 5.81 -7.77
CA GLU A 266 3.47 6.33 -8.80
C GLU A 266 3.99 7.72 -8.42
N LEU A 267 5.25 7.98 -8.78
CA LEU A 267 5.95 9.23 -8.49
C LEU A 267 6.22 10.01 -9.78
N ASP A 268 5.73 11.24 -9.82
CA ASP A 268 6.11 12.28 -10.77
C ASP A 268 6.98 13.31 -10.03
N PRO A 269 8.31 13.31 -10.21
CA PRO A 269 9.21 14.15 -9.41
C PRO A 269 9.27 15.60 -9.87
N ASP A 270 8.86 15.90 -11.11
CA ASP A 270 8.97 17.24 -11.70
C ASP A 270 7.62 17.96 -11.85
N GLY A 271 6.52 17.25 -11.63
CA GLY A 271 5.16 17.77 -11.70
C GLY A 271 4.63 17.92 -13.12
N GLN A 272 5.34 17.45 -14.14
CA GLN A 272 5.00 17.55 -15.56
C GLN A 272 4.28 16.31 -16.09
N GLU A 273 3.75 15.47 -15.20
CA GLU A 273 3.07 14.20 -15.51
C GLU A 273 4.02 13.13 -16.07
N HIS A 274 5.29 13.20 -15.67
CA HIS A 274 6.28 12.17 -15.93
C HIS A 274 6.34 11.17 -14.77
N TRP A 275 5.53 10.11 -14.83
CA TRP A 275 5.53 9.03 -13.83
C TRP A 275 6.74 8.12 -14.06
N VAL A 276 7.80 8.30 -13.27
CA VAL A 276 9.11 7.65 -13.49
C VAL A 276 9.42 6.50 -12.54
N ALA A 277 8.73 6.41 -11.41
CA ALA A 277 8.83 5.31 -10.46
C ALA A 277 7.43 4.85 -10.07
N GLN A 278 7.25 3.54 -9.91
CA GLN A 278 5.98 2.91 -9.61
C GLN A 278 6.23 1.72 -8.70
N GLU A 279 5.38 1.59 -7.68
CA GLU A 279 5.31 0.43 -6.81
C GLU A 279 3.87 -0.07 -6.70
N GLU A 280 3.70 -1.36 -6.42
CA GLU A 280 2.40 -1.98 -6.23
C GLU A 280 2.47 -2.98 -5.09
N ILE A 281 1.49 -2.91 -4.17
CA ILE A 281 1.32 -3.95 -3.16
C ILE A 281 0.02 -4.73 -3.36
N ALA A 282 0.05 -6.02 -3.05
CA ALA A 282 -1.13 -6.88 -3.02
C ALA A 282 -1.68 -7.05 -1.60
N VAL A 283 -3.00 -7.15 -1.49
CA VAL A 283 -3.76 -7.29 -0.25
C VAL A 283 -4.83 -8.38 -0.42
N THR A 284 -5.00 -9.21 0.61
CA THR A 284 -6.10 -10.17 0.74
C THR A 284 -6.98 -9.77 1.93
N ILE A 285 -8.28 -9.57 1.69
CA ILE A 285 -9.24 -9.26 2.75
C ILE A 285 -10.03 -10.52 3.10
N LEU A 286 -9.86 -11.01 4.33
CA LEU A 286 -10.56 -12.19 4.82
C LEU A 286 -11.84 -11.80 5.54
N GLN A 287 -12.93 -12.47 5.16
CA GLN A 287 -14.14 -12.55 5.96
C GLN A 287 -14.21 -13.94 6.59
N VAL A 288 -14.21 -13.99 7.91
CA VAL A 288 -14.42 -15.24 8.65
C VAL A 288 -15.87 -15.29 9.10
N ASN A 289 -16.61 -16.28 8.59
CA ASN A 289 -17.91 -16.64 9.14
C ASN A 289 -17.81 -18.01 9.82
N ILE A 290 -18.29 -18.10 11.06
CA ILE A 290 -18.38 -19.36 11.81
C ILE A 290 -19.86 -19.62 12.01
N ASP A 291 -20.39 -20.58 11.26
CA ASP A 291 -21.77 -21.03 11.40
C ASP A 291 -21.84 -22.27 12.30
N ILE A 292 -22.79 -22.31 13.23
CA ILE A 292 -23.10 -23.49 14.03
C ILE A 292 -24.33 -24.17 13.42
N ALA A 293 -24.15 -25.38 12.90
CA ALA A 293 -25.25 -26.21 12.42
C ALA A 293 -25.61 -27.29 13.44
N ARG A 294 -26.89 -27.69 13.50
CA ARG A 294 -27.28 -28.91 14.20
C ARG A 294 -26.74 -30.14 13.47
N ALA A 295 -26.56 -31.25 14.20
CA ALA A 295 -26.10 -32.51 13.63
C ALA A 295 -27.03 -33.11 12.54
N ASP A 296 -28.27 -32.62 12.44
CA ASP A 296 -29.24 -32.99 11.42
C ASP A 296 -29.30 -32.00 10.24
N GLU A 297 -28.29 -31.11 10.12
CA GLU A 297 -28.18 -30.05 9.11
C GLU A 297 -29.35 -29.06 9.09
N THR A 298 -30.26 -29.14 10.07
CA THR A 298 -31.31 -28.15 10.19
C THR A 298 -30.69 -26.82 10.61
N PRO A 299 -31.02 -25.71 9.93
CA PRO A 299 -30.57 -24.40 10.34
C PRO A 299 -30.96 -24.15 11.80
N VAL A 300 -30.02 -23.67 12.61
CA VAL A 300 -30.37 -23.11 13.91
C VAL A 300 -31.17 -21.85 13.58
N THR A 301 -32.50 -21.93 13.72
CA THR A 301 -33.48 -20.91 13.29
C THR A 301 -33.31 -19.56 13.96
N GLN A 302 -32.44 -19.48 14.96
CA GLN A 302 -32.03 -18.25 15.59
C GLN A 302 -30.57 -18.41 15.98
N ASP A 303 -29.71 -17.90 15.11
CA ASP A 303 -28.38 -17.47 15.51
C ASP A 303 -28.63 -16.37 16.56
N LEU A 304 -28.78 -16.76 17.83
CA LEU A 304 -28.85 -15.82 18.95
C LEU A 304 -27.45 -15.23 19.12
N LYS A 305 -27.06 -14.39 18.15
CA LYS A 305 -25.97 -13.44 18.29
C LYS A 305 -26.20 -12.71 19.61
N TYR A 306 -25.19 -12.81 20.47
CA TYR A 306 -25.34 -12.85 21.91
C TYR A 306 -25.97 -11.61 22.56
N ILE A 307 -26.82 -11.82 23.57
CA ILE A 307 -27.21 -10.81 24.58
C ILE A 307 -26.77 -11.12 26.02
N ASN A 308 -26.18 -12.28 26.35
CA ASN A 308 -25.58 -12.54 27.67
C ASN A 308 -24.68 -13.80 27.78
N GLY A 309 -23.39 -13.70 27.40
CA GLY A 309 -22.28 -14.59 27.77
C GLY A 309 -22.55 -16.07 28.06
N SER A 310 -23.20 -16.82 27.18
CA SER A 310 -23.35 -18.28 27.36
C SER A 310 -22.39 -19.04 26.45
N ILE A 311 -21.93 -20.13 27.03
CA ILE A 311 -20.87 -20.98 26.53
C ILE A 311 -21.50 -21.98 25.56
N VAL A 312 -21.01 -22.03 24.32
CA VAL A 312 -21.36 -23.10 23.38
C VAL A 312 -20.43 -24.28 23.68
N GLN A 313 -21.02 -25.36 24.19
CA GLN A 313 -20.32 -26.64 24.36
C GLN A 313 -20.57 -27.52 23.14
N LEU A 314 -19.51 -27.91 22.44
CA LEU A 314 -19.61 -28.93 21.39
C LEU A 314 -19.77 -30.31 22.06
N VAL A 315 -20.94 -30.93 21.90
CA VAL A 315 -21.24 -32.26 22.46
C VAL A 315 -21.16 -33.31 21.34
N PRO A 316 -20.32 -34.35 21.48
CA PRO A 316 -20.27 -35.47 20.53
C PRO A 316 -21.63 -36.16 20.33
N THR A 317 -21.94 -36.54 19.09
CA THR A 317 -23.22 -37.15 18.69
C THR A 317 -23.51 -38.49 19.37
N ASN A 318 -22.49 -39.19 19.83
CA ASN A 318 -22.63 -40.46 20.55
C ASN A 318 -23.05 -40.29 22.02
N ASN A 319 -23.15 -39.06 22.55
CA ASN A 319 -23.65 -38.81 23.90
C ASN A 319 -24.23 -37.39 24.08
N PRO A 320 -25.43 -37.11 23.53
CA PRO A 320 -26.03 -35.77 23.48
C PRO A 320 -26.47 -35.20 24.84
N SER A 321 -26.42 -36.00 25.91
CA SER A 321 -26.84 -35.59 27.27
C SER A 321 -25.67 -35.30 28.22
N GLY A 322 -24.43 -35.53 27.78
CA GLY A 322 -23.24 -35.30 28.59
C GLY A 322 -22.78 -33.85 28.51
N LEU A 323 -23.09 -33.04 29.52
CA LEU A 323 -22.27 -31.87 29.82
C LEU A 323 -20.90 -32.40 30.26
N TYR A 324 -19.89 -32.31 29.41
CA TYR A 324 -18.53 -32.72 29.76
C TYR A 324 -17.89 -31.62 30.62
N PRO A 325 -17.40 -31.92 31.83
CA PRO A 325 -16.62 -30.96 32.61
C PRO A 325 -15.37 -30.43 31.87
N ASN A 326 -14.91 -31.17 30.85
CA ASN A 326 -13.75 -30.87 30.02
C ASN A 326 -14.09 -30.83 28.51
N GLY A 327 -15.33 -30.46 28.13
CA GLY A 327 -15.68 -30.33 26.71
C GLY A 327 -14.91 -29.20 26.01
N ILE A 328 -14.88 -29.20 24.68
CA ILE A 328 -14.42 -28.02 23.94
C ILE A 328 -15.51 -26.96 24.11
N PHE A 329 -15.20 -26.01 24.97
CA PHE A 329 -15.98 -24.80 25.14
C PHE A 329 -15.41 -23.78 24.17
N LEU A 330 -16.22 -23.38 23.19
CA LEU A 330 -15.90 -22.21 22.39
C LEU A 330 -16.17 -20.99 23.27
N HIS A 331 -15.12 -20.57 23.96
CA HIS A 331 -15.08 -19.29 24.64
C HIS A 331 -14.68 -18.25 23.58
N ARG A 332 -15.51 -17.21 23.40
CA ARG A 332 -14.97 -15.92 22.95
C ARG A 332 -14.35 -15.24 24.17
#